data_AF-A0A852GLX9-F1
#
_entry.id   AF-A0A852GLX9-F1
#
_cell.length_a   1.000
_cell.length_b   1.000
_cell.length_c   1.000
_cell.angle_alpha   90.00
_cell.angle_beta   90.00
_cell.angle_gamma   90.00
#
_symmetry.space_group_name_H-M   'P 1'
#
loop_
_entity.id
_entity.type
_entity.pdbx_description
1 polymer ?
#
loop_
_entity_poly.entity_id
_entity_poly.type
_entity_poly.pdbx_seq_one_letter_code
_entity_poly.pdbx_strand_id
1 'polypeptide(L)'
;VLPCPPPPVIAHATHSAELGANFTSGMSVSYSCQPGFSLLGDPSVSCTASGNWSLPYPRCAVLQCPSPPDIDKGNHNSQDLEVFTTGMVVNYSCDPGYSLLGEASIYCTDSGNWSLPLPRCAGTLG
;
A
#
# COMPACT_ATOMS: atom_id res chain seq x y z
N VAL A 1 11.89 26.96 25.16
CA VAL A 1 11.56 25.98 24.11
C VAL A 1 10.24 25.34 24.49
N LEU A 2 9.26 25.29 23.57
CA LEU A 2 8.00 24.61 23.84
C LEU A 2 8.23 23.10 23.68
N PRO A 3 7.96 22.29 24.71
CA PRO A 3 8.06 20.84 24.58
C PRO A 3 6.92 20.32 23.70
N CYS A 4 7.22 19.31 22.89
CA CYS A 4 6.19 18.61 22.14
C CYS A 4 5.38 17.67 23.07
N PRO A 5 4.10 17.44 22.75
CA PRO A 5 3.31 16.41 23.43
C PRO A 5 3.91 15.02 23.17
N PRO A 6 3.43 13.97 23.87
CA PRO A 6 3.75 12.60 23.52
C PRO A 6 3.58 12.34 22.02
N PRO A 7 4.44 11.51 21.40
CA PRO A 7 4.38 11.24 19.97
C PRO A 7 3.00 10.72 19.56
N PRO A 8 2.49 11.10 18.38
CA PRO A 8 1.21 10.62 17.90
C PRO A 8 1.21 9.09 17.74
N VAL A 9 0.11 8.46 18.14
CA VAL A 9 -0.08 7.02 17.95
C VAL A 9 -0.53 6.80 16.50
N ILE A 10 0.25 6.02 15.75
CA ILE A 10 -0.03 5.67 14.36
C ILE A 10 -0.47 4.21 14.32
N ALA A 11 -1.59 3.93 13.67
CA ALA A 11 -2.13 2.58 13.57
C ALA A 11 -1.10 1.64 12.92
N HIS A 12 -0.96 0.44 13.47
CA HIS A 12 0.00 -0.58 13.01
C HIS A 12 1.47 -0.14 13.03
N ALA A 13 1.82 0.89 13.80
CA ALA A 13 3.18 1.37 13.97
C ALA A 13 3.64 1.26 15.43
N THR A 14 4.95 1.08 15.62
CA THR A 14 5.67 1.29 16.88
C THR A 14 6.61 2.48 16.70
N HIS A 15 6.98 3.15 17.79
CA HIS A 15 7.87 4.31 17.75
C HIS A 15 9.04 4.15 18.72
N SER A 16 10.16 4.80 18.42
CA SER A 16 11.38 4.75 19.23
C SER A 16 11.35 5.59 20.51
N ALA A 17 10.25 6.31 20.78
CA ALA A 17 10.12 7.15 21.96
C ALA A 17 9.95 6.33 23.25
N GLU A 18 10.72 6.70 24.28
CA GLU A 18 10.61 6.15 25.62
C GLU A 18 9.41 6.74 26.37
N LEU A 19 8.78 5.92 27.22
CA LEU A 19 7.63 6.33 28.02
C LEU A 19 8.04 7.43 29.01
N GLY A 20 7.42 8.61 28.90
CA GLY A 20 7.73 9.75 29.77
C GLY A 20 8.93 10.60 29.33
N ALA A 21 9.50 10.35 28.15
CA ALA A 21 10.54 11.22 27.58
C ALA A 21 10.01 12.64 27.30
N ASN A 22 10.85 13.65 27.55
CA ASN A 22 10.53 15.03 27.23
C ASN A 22 11.11 15.39 25.86
N PHE A 23 10.24 15.75 24.91
CA PHE A 23 10.65 16.11 23.55
C PHE A 23 10.75 17.61 23.42
N THR A 24 11.94 18.11 23.07
CA THR A 24 12.18 19.54 22.83
C THR A 24 12.47 19.79 21.34
N SER A 25 12.36 21.05 20.93
CA SER A 25 12.59 21.47 19.54
C SER A 25 13.91 20.90 18.99
N GLY A 26 13.83 20.18 17.86
CA GLY A 26 14.97 19.54 17.20
C GLY A 26 15.12 18.04 17.50
N MET A 27 14.40 17.49 18.48
CA MET A 27 14.35 16.04 18.72
C MET A 27 13.43 15.35 17.71
N SER A 28 13.79 14.15 17.27
CA SER A 28 12.99 13.34 16.33
C SER A 28 12.66 11.97 16.90
N VAL A 29 11.49 11.45 16.53
CA VAL A 29 11.04 10.10 16.87
C VAL A 29 10.84 9.33 15.58
N SER A 30 11.41 8.13 15.52
CA SER A 30 11.28 7.23 14.39
C SER A 30 10.14 6.25 14.60
N TYR A 31 9.40 5.97 13.54
CA TYR A 31 8.32 5.01 13.47
C TYR A 31 8.73 3.81 12.64
N SER A 32 8.27 2.64 13.07
CA SER A 32 8.46 1.36 12.40
C SER A 32 7.12 0.66 12.31
N CYS A 33 6.80 0.08 11.16
CA CYS A 33 5.55 -0.65 11.00
C CYS A 33 5.63 -2.06 11.60
N GLN A 34 4.50 -2.54 12.10
CA GLN A 34 4.34 -3.93 12.52
C GLN A 34 4.55 -4.89 11.32
N PRO A 35 4.94 -6.14 11.56
CA PRO A 35 5.09 -7.13 10.49
C PRO A 35 3.83 -7.24 9.62
N GLY A 36 4.00 -7.25 8.30
CA GLY A 36 2.90 -7.26 7.32
C GLY A 36 2.45 -5.87 6.85
N PHE A 37 2.97 -4.80 7.46
CA PHE A 37 2.70 -3.42 7.05
C PHE A 37 3.98 -2.75 6.56
N SER A 38 3.84 -1.92 5.54
CA SER A 38 4.90 -1.09 4.97
C SER A 38 4.71 0.36 5.36
N LEU A 39 5.83 1.04 5.65
CA LEU A 39 5.84 2.46 6.00
C LEU A 39 5.76 3.30 4.73
N LEU A 40 4.78 4.19 4.68
CA LEU A 40 4.61 5.17 3.60
C LEU A 40 4.80 6.59 4.17
N GLY A 41 5.69 7.36 3.57
CA GLY A 41 6.06 8.71 4.01
C GLY A 41 7.39 8.73 4.77
N ASP A 42 7.68 9.83 5.46
CA ASP A 42 8.90 9.97 6.25
C ASP A 42 8.82 9.10 7.52
N PRO A 43 9.81 8.23 7.78
CA PRO A 43 9.79 7.32 8.93
C PRO A 43 10.03 8.04 10.26
N SER A 44 10.20 9.35 10.26
CA SER A 44 10.49 10.11 11.48
C SER A 44 9.74 11.42 11.49
N VAL A 45 9.33 11.83 12.69
CA VAL A 45 8.68 13.11 12.94
C VAL A 45 9.56 13.90 13.91
N SER A 46 9.73 15.18 13.63
CA SER A 46 10.60 16.08 14.39
C SER A 46 9.78 17.08 15.20
N CYS A 47 10.17 17.33 16.44
CA CYS A 47 9.58 18.34 17.27
C CYS A 47 9.99 19.73 16.77
N THR A 48 9.01 20.54 16.34
CA THR A 48 9.24 21.87 15.81
C THR A 48 9.38 22.91 16.93
N ALA A 49 9.95 24.07 16.61
CA ALA A 49 10.06 25.20 17.56
C ALA A 49 8.70 25.69 18.09
N SER A 50 7.61 25.36 17.40
CA SER A 50 6.23 25.68 17.80
C SER A 50 5.67 24.74 18.87
N GLY A 51 6.40 23.70 19.28
CA GLY A 51 5.91 22.68 20.22
C GLY A 51 4.98 21.64 19.57
N ASN A 52 5.03 21.50 18.24
CA ASN A 52 4.25 20.51 17.49
C ASN A 52 5.18 19.55 16.74
N TRP A 53 4.74 18.31 16.58
CA TRP A 53 5.40 17.34 15.70
C TRP A 53 5.27 17.75 14.23
N SER A 54 6.30 17.46 13.43
CA SER A 54 6.30 17.73 12.00
C SER A 54 5.24 16.91 11.28
N LEU A 55 4.58 17.54 10.32
CA LEU A 55 3.65 16.91 9.38
C LEU A 55 4.29 16.80 8.00
N PRO A 56 3.86 15.84 7.16
CA PRO A 56 2.85 14.81 7.44
C PRO A 56 3.38 13.67 8.33
N TYR A 57 2.48 12.94 9.00
CA TYR A 57 2.84 11.73 9.74
C TYR A 57 3.01 10.54 8.79
N PRO A 58 3.90 9.57 9.11
CA PRO A 58 3.95 8.33 8.37
C PRO A 58 2.65 7.54 8.52
N ARG A 59 2.40 6.64 7.57
CA ARG A 59 1.31 5.67 7.66
C ARG A 59 1.85 4.27 7.43
N CYS A 60 1.35 3.34 8.22
CA CYS A 60 1.59 1.91 8.01
C CYS A 60 0.40 1.34 7.25
N ALA A 61 0.65 0.88 6.02
CA ALA A 61 -0.37 0.25 5.19
C ALA A 61 0.10 -1.14 4.78
N VAL A 62 -0.84 -2.08 4.65
CA VAL A 62 -0.53 -3.35 4.00
C VAL A 62 -0.07 -3.03 2.58
N LEU A 63 1.04 -3.61 2.15
CA LEU A 63 1.44 -3.54 0.76
C LEU A 63 0.43 -4.38 -0.02
N GLN A 64 -0.52 -3.71 -0.63
CA GLN A 64 -1.57 -4.30 -1.44
C GLN A 64 -1.42 -3.81 -2.86
N CYS A 65 -1.74 -4.68 -3.81
CA CYS A 65 -1.88 -4.26 -5.18
C CYS A 65 -3.08 -3.31 -5.31
N PRO A 66 -3.03 -2.37 -6.26
CA PRO A 66 -4.23 -1.61 -6.62
C PRO A 66 -5.30 -2.56 -7.14
N SER A 67 -6.52 -2.05 -7.36
CA SER A 67 -7.53 -2.80 -8.11
C SER A 67 -6.94 -3.33 -9.42
N PRO A 68 -7.19 -4.59 -9.79
CA PRO A 68 -6.72 -5.18 -11.04
C PRO A 68 -7.08 -4.29 -12.23
N PRO A 69 -6.17 -4.07 -13.18
CA PRO A 69 -6.45 -3.25 -14.34
C PRO A 69 -7.44 -3.93 -15.28
N ASP A 70 -8.44 -3.19 -15.75
CA ASP A 70 -9.36 -3.68 -16.77
C ASP A 70 -8.63 -3.96 -18.09
N ILE A 71 -9.07 -5.01 -18.80
CA ILE A 71 -8.59 -5.35 -20.14
C ILE A 71 -9.71 -5.14 -21.16
N ASP A 72 -9.37 -4.72 -22.38
CA ASP A 72 -10.36 -4.55 -23.43
C ASP A 72 -11.00 -5.90 -23.79
N LYS A 73 -12.33 -5.91 -23.90
CA LYS A 73 -13.15 -7.10 -24.22
C LYS A 73 -12.93 -8.28 -23.28
N GLY A 74 -12.66 -7.99 -22.01
CA GLY A 74 -12.57 -8.99 -20.96
C GLY A 74 -13.00 -8.47 -19.60
N ASN A 75 -13.08 -9.39 -18.67
CA ASN A 75 -13.47 -9.19 -17.28
C ASN A 75 -12.55 -10.02 -16.37
N HIS A 76 -12.63 -9.83 -15.06
CA HIS A 76 -11.87 -10.57 -14.07
C HIS A 76 -12.74 -11.01 -12.88
N ASN A 77 -12.32 -12.08 -12.20
CA ASN A 77 -13.09 -12.72 -11.13
C ASN A 77 -13.03 -12.00 -9.76
N SER A 78 -12.64 -10.74 -9.71
CA SER A 78 -12.39 -10.03 -8.45
C SER A 78 -13.08 -8.67 -8.35
N GLN A 79 -14.19 -8.49 -9.08
CA GLN A 79 -15.02 -7.28 -8.99
C GLN A 79 -15.59 -7.04 -7.58
N ASP A 80 -15.80 -8.11 -6.80
CA ASP A 80 -16.34 -8.04 -5.43
C ASP A 80 -15.26 -7.89 -4.34
N LEU A 81 -13.98 -7.79 -4.72
CA LEU A 81 -12.86 -7.69 -3.78
C LEU A 81 -12.31 -6.26 -3.73
N GLU A 82 -12.18 -5.72 -2.52
CA GLU A 82 -11.60 -4.38 -2.29
C GLU A 82 -10.12 -4.41 -1.87
N VAL A 83 -9.62 -5.57 -1.41
CA VAL A 83 -8.27 -5.72 -0.83
C VAL A 83 -7.49 -6.80 -1.56
N PHE A 84 -6.31 -6.46 -2.06
CA PHE A 84 -5.45 -7.34 -2.86
C PHE A 84 -4.06 -7.48 -2.26
N THR A 85 -3.86 -8.44 -1.38
CA THR A 85 -2.55 -8.64 -0.73
C THR A 85 -1.58 -9.40 -1.63
N THR A 86 -0.28 -9.28 -1.34
CA THR A 86 0.79 -10.06 -1.97
C THR A 86 0.45 -11.55 -2.05
N GLY A 87 0.70 -12.15 -3.21
CA GLY A 87 0.44 -13.56 -3.52
C GLY A 87 -0.98 -13.86 -3.98
N MET A 88 -1.93 -12.93 -3.87
CA MET A 88 -3.28 -13.11 -4.43
C MET A 88 -3.23 -13.20 -5.95
N VAL A 89 -4.11 -14.04 -6.53
CA VAL A 89 -4.20 -14.29 -7.97
C VAL A 89 -5.57 -13.87 -8.48
N VAL A 90 -5.59 -13.16 -9.61
CA VAL A 90 -6.81 -12.74 -10.31
C VAL A 90 -6.82 -13.38 -11.68
N ASN A 91 -7.95 -13.98 -12.05
CA ASN A 91 -8.16 -14.61 -13.35
C ASN A 91 -9.04 -13.75 -14.23
N TYR A 92 -8.63 -13.58 -15.47
CA TYR A 92 -9.37 -12.88 -16.52
C TYR A 92 -10.11 -13.85 -17.43
N SER A 93 -11.23 -13.39 -17.95
CA SER A 93 -12.03 -14.03 -18.96
C SER A 93 -12.32 -13.05 -20.08
N CYS A 94 -12.37 -13.52 -21.32
CA CYS A 94 -12.75 -12.68 -22.45
C CYS A 94 -14.26 -12.71 -22.70
N ASP A 95 -14.78 -11.61 -23.24
CA ASP A 95 -16.16 -11.51 -23.67
C ASP A 95 -16.47 -12.52 -24.80
N PRO A 96 -17.75 -12.92 -24.98
CA PRO A 96 -18.14 -13.78 -26.10
C PRO A 96 -17.68 -13.25 -27.46
N GLY A 97 -17.05 -14.11 -28.26
CA GLY A 97 -16.47 -13.75 -29.57
C GLY A 97 -15.01 -13.32 -29.51
N TYR A 98 -14.37 -13.39 -28.34
CA TYR A 98 -12.95 -13.13 -28.15
C TYR A 98 -12.25 -14.35 -27.52
N SER A 99 -10.97 -14.53 -27.82
CA SER A 99 -10.10 -15.55 -27.22
C SER A 99 -8.98 -14.90 -26.44
N LEU A 100 -8.64 -15.51 -25.31
CA LEU A 100 -7.57 -15.05 -24.43
C LEU A 100 -6.20 -15.40 -25.01
N LEU A 101 -5.30 -14.42 -25.02
CA LEU A 101 -3.92 -14.54 -25.46
C LEU A 101 -2.99 -14.26 -24.28
N GLY A 102 -2.09 -15.20 -24.00
CA GLY A 102 -1.15 -15.15 -22.88
C GLY A 102 -1.63 -15.96 -21.67
N GLU A 103 -1.05 -15.71 -20.50
CA GLU A 103 -1.59 -16.23 -19.25
C GLU A 103 -2.93 -15.56 -18.95
N ALA A 104 -3.89 -16.33 -18.45
CA ALA A 104 -5.21 -15.83 -18.07
C ALA A 104 -5.19 -15.12 -16.71
N SER A 105 -4.10 -15.22 -15.95
CA SER A 105 -4.02 -14.76 -14.58
C SER A 105 -2.85 -13.82 -14.35
N ILE A 106 -3.01 -13.01 -13.31
CA ILE A 106 -1.95 -12.16 -12.75
C ILE A 106 -1.93 -12.36 -11.25
N TYR A 107 -0.78 -12.15 -10.62
CA TYR A 107 -0.62 -12.24 -9.18
C TYR A 107 -0.05 -10.95 -8.59
N CYS A 108 -0.41 -10.66 -7.34
CA CYS A 108 0.10 -9.50 -6.64
C CYS A 108 1.53 -9.78 -6.14
N THR A 109 2.49 -8.96 -6.56
CA THR A 109 3.92 -9.14 -6.21
C THR A 109 4.26 -8.56 -4.84
N ASP A 110 5.41 -8.93 -4.29
CA ASP A 110 5.97 -8.34 -3.06
C ASP A 110 6.28 -6.84 -3.18
N SER A 111 6.24 -6.29 -4.40
CA SER A 111 6.37 -4.85 -4.64
C SER A 111 5.03 -4.11 -4.65
N GLY A 112 3.92 -4.79 -4.35
CA GLY A 112 2.58 -4.19 -4.31
C GLY A 112 2.06 -3.80 -5.69
N ASN A 113 2.52 -4.50 -6.73
CA ASN A 113 2.07 -4.30 -8.11
C ASN A 113 1.61 -5.63 -8.70
N TRP A 114 0.71 -5.58 -9.68
CA TRP A 114 0.31 -6.79 -10.40
C TRP A 114 1.44 -7.27 -11.32
N SER A 115 1.59 -8.59 -11.43
CA SER A 115 2.51 -9.20 -12.38
C SER A 115 2.17 -8.81 -13.82
N LEU A 116 3.21 -8.62 -14.64
CA LEU A 116 3.09 -8.38 -16.07
C LEU A 116 3.63 -9.59 -16.86
N PRO A 117 3.19 -9.81 -18.11
CA PRO A 117 2.23 -8.99 -18.87
C PRO A 117 0.76 -9.24 -18.48
N LEU A 118 -0.12 -8.26 -18.78
CA LEU A 118 -1.56 -8.44 -18.64
C LEU A 118 -2.12 -9.35 -19.76
N PRO A 119 -3.19 -10.13 -19.49
CA PRO A 119 -3.88 -10.92 -20.51
C PRO A 119 -4.47 -10.03 -21.60
N ARG A 120 -4.62 -10.57 -22.82
CA ARG A 120 -5.22 -9.83 -23.94
C ARG A 120 -6.33 -10.63 -24.58
N CYS A 121 -7.45 -9.99 -24.89
CA CYS A 121 -8.53 -10.60 -25.63
C CYS A 121 -8.43 -10.20 -27.11
N ALA A 122 -8.41 -11.19 -28.00
CA ALA A 122 -8.42 -10.97 -29.44
C ALA A 122 -9.68 -11.56 -30.05
N GLY A 123 -10.33 -10.79 -30.94
CA GLY A 123 -11.54 -11.24 -31.61
C GLY A 123 -11.25 -12.52 -32.40
N THR A 124 -12.10 -13.52 -32.22
CA THR A 124 -12.07 -14.69 -33.11
C THR A 124 -12.65 -14.23 -34.44
N LEU A 125 -11.81 -14.10 -35.48
CA LEU A 125 -12.30 -13.87 -36.83
C LEU A 125 -13.22 -15.04 -37.19
N GLY A 126 -14.52 -14.76 -37.23
CA GLY A 126 -15.54 -15.66 -37.78
C GLY A 126 -15.52 -15.62 -39.30
#